data_AF-A0A972IHF1-F1
#
_entry.id   AF-A0A972IHF1-F1
#
_cell.length_a   1.000
_cell.length_b   1.000
_cell.length_c   1.000
_cell.angle_alpha   90.00
_cell.angle_beta   90.00
_cell.angle_gamma   90.00
#
_symmetry.space_group_name_H-M   'P 1'
#
loop_
_entity.id
_entity.type
_entity.pdbx_description
1 polymer ?
#
loop_
_entity_poly.entity_id
_entity_poly.type
_entity_poly.pdbx_seq_one_letter_code
_entity_poly.pdbx_strand_id
1 'polypeptide(L)'
;MFSRLLRAMGRGDLPFLLADAVLPDLNVEYRTDAIFQMVENLAACGGLAEAHIEEVAATLIRREAASSTGVGGGIAIPHANHPAVAREIGTIARCRHGIEFDSIDHEPVNLLILLLSPVDRHAEHVQALAKVARVLRAVV
;
A
#
# COMPACT_ATOMS: atom_id res chain seq x y z
N MET A 1 -13.44 0.73 9.32
CA MET A 1 -12.00 1.02 9.11
C MET A 1 -11.74 1.98 7.93
N PHE A 2 -12.07 1.61 6.69
CA PHE A 2 -11.75 2.39 5.48
C PHE A 2 -12.14 3.89 5.54
N SER A 3 -13.37 4.23 5.94
CA SER A 3 -13.80 5.62 6.07
C SER A 3 -13.05 6.43 7.13
N ARG A 4 -12.56 5.78 8.21
CA ARG A 4 -11.72 6.42 9.23
C ARG A 4 -10.32 6.71 8.66
N LEU A 5 -9.79 5.83 7.81
CA LEU A 5 -8.52 6.03 7.13
C LEU A 5 -8.58 7.18 6.13
N LEU A 6 -9.66 7.26 5.32
CA LEU A 6 -9.89 8.41 4.43
C LEU A 6 -9.96 9.74 5.21
N ARG A 7 -10.61 9.75 6.38
CA ARG A 7 -10.61 10.93 7.25
C ARG A 7 -9.22 11.28 7.79
N ALA A 8 -8.38 10.29 8.10
CA ALA A 8 -7.00 10.53 8.51
C ALA A 8 -6.15 11.11 7.37
N MET A 9 -6.33 10.60 6.14
CA MET A 9 -5.73 11.19 4.94
C MET A 9 -6.17 12.64 4.75
N GLY A 10 -7.46 12.94 4.88
CA GLY A 10 -8.00 14.31 4.77
C GLY A 10 -7.49 15.29 5.84
N ARG A 11 -6.98 14.80 6.98
CA ARG A 11 -6.31 15.61 8.00
C ARG A 11 -4.80 15.78 7.76
N GLY A 12 -4.23 15.10 6.77
CA GLY A 12 -2.79 15.09 6.51
C GLY A 12 -1.98 14.15 7.39
N ASP A 13 -2.62 13.19 8.09
CA ASP A 13 -1.91 12.24 8.95
C ASP A 13 -0.98 11.28 8.15
N LEU A 14 -1.27 11.10 6.86
CA LEU A 14 -0.55 10.25 5.90
C LEU A 14 -0.25 11.05 4.61
N PRO A 15 0.68 12.03 4.67
CA PRO A 15 0.87 13.02 3.61
C PRO A 15 1.48 12.44 2.31
N PHE A 16 1.96 11.21 2.35
CA PHE A 16 2.53 10.49 1.19
C PHE A 16 1.48 9.65 0.44
N LEU A 17 0.26 9.49 0.98
CA LEU A 17 -0.81 8.78 0.27
C LEU A 17 -1.52 9.73 -0.70
N LEU A 18 -1.58 9.37 -1.97
CA LEU A 18 -2.32 10.15 -2.96
C LEU A 18 -3.82 9.91 -2.81
N ALA A 19 -4.57 10.98 -2.52
CA ALA A 19 -6.02 10.92 -2.37
C ALA A 19 -6.72 10.51 -3.68
N ASP A 20 -6.20 10.94 -4.82
CA ASP A 20 -6.77 10.60 -6.14
C ASP A 20 -6.50 9.14 -6.54
N ALA A 21 -5.47 8.51 -5.96
CA ALA A 21 -5.09 7.13 -6.27
C ALA A 21 -5.85 6.09 -5.43
N VAL A 22 -6.78 6.50 -4.58
CA VAL A 22 -7.53 5.59 -3.70
C VAL A 22 -8.41 4.64 -4.51
N LEU A 23 -8.32 3.34 -4.22
CA LEU A 23 -9.12 2.28 -4.83
C LEU A 23 -10.20 1.79 -3.82
N PRO A 24 -11.40 2.41 -3.79
CA PRO A 24 -12.42 2.07 -2.80
C PRO A 24 -13.08 0.70 -3.02
N ASP A 25 -12.89 0.12 -4.21
CA ASP A 25 -13.49 -1.13 -4.62
C ASP A 25 -12.55 -1.90 -5.56
N LEU A 26 -11.54 -2.52 -4.96
CA LEU A 26 -10.60 -3.36 -5.70
C LEU A 26 -11.14 -4.79 -5.74
N ASN A 27 -11.44 -5.27 -6.94
CA ASN A 27 -11.96 -6.63 -7.16
C ASN A 27 -10.91 -7.49 -7.84
N VAL A 28 -10.22 -8.30 -7.03
CA VAL A 28 -9.11 -9.16 -7.44
C VAL A 28 -9.14 -10.43 -6.60
N GLU A 29 -8.61 -11.52 -7.14
CA GLU A 29 -8.56 -12.81 -6.44
C GLU A 29 -7.21 -13.01 -5.74
N TYR A 30 -6.12 -12.56 -6.37
CA TYR A 30 -4.76 -12.81 -5.89
C TYR A 30 -4.09 -11.53 -5.38
N ARG A 31 -3.25 -11.67 -4.34
CA ARG A 31 -2.45 -10.57 -3.80
C ARG A 31 -1.53 -9.91 -4.83
N THR A 32 -1.03 -10.68 -5.80
CA THR A 32 -0.18 -10.17 -6.88
C THR A 32 -0.93 -9.20 -7.76
N ASP A 33 -2.18 -9.53 -8.10
CA ASP A 33 -3.05 -8.67 -8.91
C ASP A 33 -3.44 -7.41 -8.14
N ALA A 34 -3.69 -7.56 -6.83
CA ALA A 34 -3.94 -6.41 -5.96
C ALA A 34 -2.77 -5.42 -5.96
N ILE A 35 -1.55 -5.93 -5.76
CA ILE A 35 -0.33 -5.12 -5.80
C ILE A 35 -0.17 -4.46 -7.17
N PHE A 36 -0.32 -5.21 -8.27
CA PHE A 36 -0.15 -4.70 -9.62
C PHE A 36 -1.14 -3.57 -9.93
N GLN A 37 -2.45 -3.79 -9.71
CA GLN A 37 -3.48 -2.76 -9.96
C GLN A 37 -3.30 -1.52 -9.08
N MET A 38 -2.82 -1.67 -7.85
CA MET A 38 -2.49 -0.52 -7.00
C MET A 38 -1.34 0.31 -7.57
N VAL A 39 -0.31 -0.33 -8.15
CA VAL A 39 0.81 0.35 -8.82
C VAL A 39 0.36 1.03 -10.11
N GLU A 40 -0.44 0.35 -10.94
CA GLU A 40 -1.04 0.93 -12.14
C GLU A 40 -1.86 2.18 -11.83
N ASN A 41 -2.75 2.10 -10.85
CA ASN A 41 -3.59 3.24 -10.48
C ASN A 41 -2.77 4.39 -9.90
N LEU A 42 -1.71 4.08 -9.14
CA LEU A 42 -0.78 5.09 -8.64
C LEU A 42 -0.05 5.80 -9.79
N ALA A 43 0.36 5.07 -10.83
CA ALA A 43 0.96 5.64 -12.03
C ALA A 43 -0.03 6.54 -12.81
N ALA A 44 -1.26 6.06 -13.03
CA ALA A 44 -2.32 6.81 -13.70
C ALA A 44 -2.67 8.13 -13.00
N CYS A 45 -2.47 8.20 -11.68
CA CYS A 45 -2.65 9.42 -10.88
C CYS A 45 -1.39 10.30 -10.78
N GLY A 46 -0.36 10.03 -11.59
CA GLY A 46 0.89 10.80 -11.62
C GLY A 46 1.82 10.52 -10.44
N GLY A 47 1.62 9.42 -9.72
CA GLY A 47 2.48 9.03 -8.60
C GLY A 47 3.81 8.39 -9.02
N LEU A 48 3.83 7.79 -10.20
CA LEU A 48 5.02 7.17 -10.79
C LEU A 48 4.87 7.22 -12.32
N ALA A 49 5.97 7.19 -13.09
CA ALA A 49 5.88 7.14 -14.55
C ALA A 49 5.44 5.76 -15.04
N GLU A 50 4.55 5.69 -16.02
CA GLU A 50 4.00 4.43 -16.55
C GLU A 50 5.06 3.39 -16.94
N ALA A 51 6.21 3.84 -17.45
CA ALA A 51 7.33 2.99 -17.84
C ALA A 51 7.92 2.14 -16.68
N HIS A 52 7.64 2.51 -15.42
CA HIS A 52 8.17 1.80 -14.25
C HIS A 52 7.14 0.90 -13.54
N ILE A 53 5.90 0.79 -14.04
CA ILE A 53 4.84 -0.02 -13.41
C ILE A 53 5.31 -1.46 -13.18
N GLU A 54 5.80 -2.11 -14.24
CA GLU A 54 6.21 -3.52 -14.21
C GLU A 54 7.32 -3.79 -13.20
N GLU A 55 8.39 -2.99 -13.22
CA GLU A 55 9.54 -3.19 -12.32
C GLU A 55 9.23 -2.87 -10.85
N VAL A 56 8.37 -1.88 -10.60
CA VAL A 56 7.91 -1.52 -9.26
C VAL A 56 7.00 -2.61 -8.70
N ALA A 57 6.02 -3.06 -9.48
CA ALA A 57 5.12 -4.14 -9.08
C ALA A 57 5.89 -5.44 -8.83
N ALA A 58 6.82 -5.81 -9.71
CA ALA A 58 7.69 -6.97 -9.53
C ALA A 58 8.53 -6.87 -8.24
N THR A 59 9.01 -5.68 -7.88
CA THR A 59 9.76 -5.46 -6.63
C THR A 59 8.88 -5.67 -5.41
N LEU A 60 7.67 -5.11 -5.39
CA LEU A 60 6.70 -5.32 -4.32
C LEU A 60 6.30 -6.80 -4.20
N ILE A 61 6.01 -7.47 -5.31
CA ILE A 61 5.63 -8.89 -5.33
C ILE A 61 6.77 -9.76 -4.80
N ARG A 62 8.02 -9.52 -5.21
CA ARG A 62 9.18 -10.24 -4.66
C ARG A 62 9.33 -10.02 -3.15
N ARG A 63 9.13 -8.78 -2.68
CA ARG A 63 9.17 -8.44 -1.25
C ARG A 63 8.07 -9.17 -0.48
N GLU A 64 6.87 -9.24 -1.04
CA GLU A 64 5.71 -9.91 -0.45
C GLU A 64 5.93 -11.44 -0.37
N ALA A 65 6.50 -12.02 -1.42
CA ALA A 65 6.81 -13.46 -1.47
C ALA A 65 7.87 -13.90 -0.45
N ALA A 66 8.79 -13.00 -0.07
CA ALA A 66 9.80 -13.31 0.95
C ALA A 66 9.21 -13.41 2.37
N SER A 67 8.23 -12.57 2.67
CA SER A 67 7.50 -12.56 3.94
C SER A 67 6.28 -11.67 3.80
N SER A 68 5.11 -12.18 4.18
CA SER A 68 3.86 -11.44 4.10
C SER A 68 3.93 -10.10 4.83
N THR A 69 3.33 -9.08 4.24
CA THR A 69 3.08 -7.79 4.88
C THR A 69 1.67 -7.67 5.44
N GLY A 70 0.92 -8.78 5.48
CA GLY A 70 -0.35 -8.92 6.18
C GLY A 70 -0.14 -8.87 7.70
N VAL A 71 -0.51 -7.74 8.31
CA VAL A 71 -0.30 -7.47 9.74
C VAL A 71 -1.44 -7.98 10.64
N GLY A 72 -2.45 -8.60 10.04
CA GLY A 72 -3.66 -9.07 10.69
C GLY A 72 -4.75 -8.00 10.82
N GLY A 73 -5.92 -8.40 11.31
CA GLY A 73 -7.11 -7.56 11.41
C GLY A 73 -7.63 -7.10 10.03
N GLY A 74 -7.40 -7.92 9.00
CA GLY A 74 -7.80 -7.63 7.62
C GLY A 74 -6.98 -6.53 6.93
N ILE A 75 -5.73 -6.31 7.36
CA ILE A 75 -4.85 -5.26 6.84
C ILE A 75 -3.54 -5.85 6.29
N ALA A 76 -3.12 -5.36 5.13
CA ALA A 76 -1.75 -5.51 4.62
C ALA A 76 -1.11 -4.16 4.30
N ILE A 77 0.22 -4.10 4.38
CA ILE A 77 1.00 -2.90 4.06
C ILE A 77 2.08 -3.25 3.04
N PRO A 78 1.76 -3.51 1.76
CA PRO A 78 2.77 -3.80 0.75
C PRO A 78 3.71 -2.61 0.58
N HIS A 79 5.01 -2.81 0.76
CA HIS A 79 5.96 -1.69 0.74
C HIS A 79 7.31 -2.06 0.15
N ALA A 80 7.95 -1.11 -0.51
CA ALA A 80 9.28 -1.30 -1.06
C ALA A 80 10.03 0.02 -1.26
N ASN A 81 11.35 -0.07 -1.29
CA ASN A 81 12.19 1.00 -1.84
C ASN A 81 12.46 0.71 -3.32
N HIS A 82 12.42 1.74 -4.18
CA HIS A 82 12.64 1.56 -5.61
C HIS A 82 13.37 2.77 -6.25
N PRO A 83 14.34 2.56 -7.17
CA PRO A 83 15.08 3.67 -7.81
C PRO A 83 14.21 4.62 -8.64
N ALA A 84 13.11 4.12 -9.20
CA ALA A 84 12.16 4.91 -9.97
C ALA A 84 11.28 5.86 -9.12
N VAL A 85 11.38 5.77 -7.80
CA VAL A 85 10.55 6.53 -6.86
C VAL A 85 11.34 7.72 -6.34
N ALA A 86 10.84 8.93 -6.58
CA ALA A 86 11.54 10.18 -6.23
C ALA A 86 11.25 10.69 -4.80
N ARG A 87 10.16 10.25 -4.18
CA ARG A 87 9.72 10.60 -2.82
C ARG A 87 8.79 9.53 -2.26
N GLU A 88 8.53 9.54 -0.95
CA GLU A 88 7.56 8.64 -0.36
C GLU A 88 6.20 8.84 -1.01
N ILE A 89 5.63 7.75 -1.51
CA ILE A 89 4.35 7.79 -2.19
C ILE A 89 3.59 6.49 -1.97
N GLY A 90 2.28 6.58 -1.88
CA GLY A 90 1.47 5.40 -1.70
C GLY A 90 0.01 5.60 -2.06
N THR A 91 -0.73 4.52 -1.91
CA THR A 91 -2.19 4.51 -2.07
C THR A 91 -2.83 3.49 -1.12
N ILE A 92 -4.14 3.53 -1.00
CA ILE A 92 -4.93 2.54 -0.28
C ILE A 92 -5.92 1.88 -1.21
N ALA A 93 -6.16 0.60 -0.97
CA ALA A 93 -7.18 -0.17 -1.67
C ALA A 93 -8.05 -0.93 -0.69
N ARG A 94 -9.32 -1.11 -1.04
CA ARG A 94 -10.26 -1.95 -0.29
C ARG A 94 -10.77 -3.09 -1.14
N CYS A 95 -10.48 -4.31 -0.72
CA CYS A 95 -11.04 -5.55 -1.27
C CYS A 95 -12.26 -5.96 -0.44
N ARG A 96 -13.47 -5.73 -0.95
CA ARG A 96 -14.72 -5.92 -0.16
C ARG A 96 -14.92 -7.34 0.36
N HIS A 97 -14.51 -8.33 -0.44
CA HIS A 97 -14.66 -9.74 -0.09
C HIS A 97 -13.45 -10.33 0.65
N GLY A 98 -12.39 -9.54 0.81
CA GLY A 98 -11.12 -10.01 1.34
C GLY A 98 -10.35 -10.81 0.28
N ILE A 99 -9.03 -10.84 0.41
CA ILE A 99 -8.15 -11.68 -0.40
C ILE A 99 -7.18 -12.43 0.51
N GLU A 100 -6.80 -13.65 0.10
CA GLU A 100 -5.71 -14.37 0.77
C GLU A 100 -4.40 -13.60 0.60
N PHE A 101 -3.67 -13.45 1.71
CA PHE A 101 -2.48 -12.61 1.76
C PHE A 101 -1.35 -13.22 2.61
N ASP A 102 -1.55 -14.44 3.14
CA ASP A 102 -0.68 -15.07 4.13
C ASP A 102 -0.50 -14.19 5.38
N SER A 103 -1.58 -13.54 5.83
CA SER A 103 -1.58 -12.67 7.01
C SER A 103 -1.07 -13.40 8.26
N ILE A 104 -0.49 -12.67 9.20
CA ILE A 104 0.03 -13.23 10.46
C ILE A 104 -1.04 -13.95 11.31
N ASP A 105 -2.30 -13.55 11.18
CA ASP A 105 -3.46 -14.15 11.86
C ASP A 105 -4.24 -15.11 10.95
N HIS A 106 -3.76 -15.37 9.73
CA HIS A 106 -4.41 -16.20 8.71
C HIS A 106 -5.81 -15.71 8.27
N GLU A 107 -6.16 -14.45 8.56
CA GLU A 107 -7.42 -13.87 8.11
C GLU A 107 -7.27 -13.14 6.76
N PRO A 108 -8.31 -13.14 5.90
CA PRO A 108 -8.30 -12.43 4.64
C PRO A 108 -8.07 -10.92 4.81
N VAL A 109 -7.36 -10.31 3.86
CA VAL A 109 -7.07 -8.88 3.84
C VAL A 109 -8.16 -8.11 3.09
N ASN A 110 -8.82 -7.18 3.77
CA ASN A 110 -9.79 -6.26 3.17
C ASN A 110 -9.22 -4.88 2.85
N LEU A 111 -8.11 -4.51 3.47
CA LEU A 111 -7.51 -3.18 3.35
C LEU A 111 -6.02 -3.30 3.05
N LEU A 112 -5.59 -2.73 1.93
CA LEU A 112 -4.18 -2.62 1.57
C LEU A 112 -3.75 -1.16 1.66
N ILE A 113 -2.56 -0.94 2.21
CA ILE A 113 -1.90 0.38 2.25
C ILE A 113 -0.53 0.21 1.59
N LEU A 114 -0.44 0.56 0.30
CA LEU A 114 0.79 0.42 -0.46
C LEU A 114 1.68 1.64 -0.23
N LEU A 115 2.97 1.42 0.03
CA LEU A 115 3.96 2.47 0.26
C LEU A 115 5.26 2.21 -0.51
N LEU A 116 5.65 3.17 -1.33
CA LEU A 116 6.91 3.21 -2.06
C LEU A 116 7.80 4.33 -1.52
N SER A 117 9.11 4.13 -1.58
CA SER A 117 10.09 5.16 -1.21
C SER A 117 11.36 5.08 -2.07
N PRO A 118 12.16 6.17 -2.13
CA PRO A 118 13.46 6.13 -2.78
C PRO A 118 14.43 5.17 -2.08
N VAL A 119 15.39 4.62 -2.83
CA VAL A 119 16.41 3.68 -2.28
C VAL A 119 17.38 4.32 -1.29
N ASP A 120 17.60 5.63 -1.39
CA ASP A 120 18.53 6.40 -0.56
C ASP A 120 17.87 7.02 0.69
N ARG A 121 16.56 6.82 0.88
CA ARG A 121 15.75 7.41 1.96
C ARG A 121 15.18 6.38 2.94
N HIS A 122 16.06 5.55 3.49
CA HIS A 122 15.63 4.47 4.38
C HIS A 122 14.97 4.98 5.67
N ALA A 123 15.48 6.06 6.27
CA ALA A 123 14.93 6.61 7.49
C ALA A 123 13.50 7.13 7.29
N GLU A 124 13.27 7.84 6.19
CA GLU A 124 11.97 8.37 5.80
C GLU A 124 10.96 7.25 5.50
N HIS A 125 11.40 6.16 4.85
CA HIS A 125 10.58 4.98 4.64
C HIS A 125 10.08 4.38 5.96
N VAL A 126 10.99 4.17 6.92
CA VAL A 126 10.63 3.64 8.25
C VAL A 126 9.71 4.62 9.00
N GLN A 127 9.94 5.93 8.89
CA GLN A 127 9.05 6.93 9.47
C GLN A 127 7.65 6.92 8.83
N ALA A 128 7.55 6.71 7.53
CA ALA A 128 6.28 6.58 6.83
C ALA A 128 5.51 5.33 7.30
N LEU A 129 6.17 4.18 7.39
CA LEU A 129 5.59 2.95 7.97
C LEU A 129 5.13 3.17 9.42
N ALA A 130 5.93 3.86 10.24
CA ALA A 130 5.55 4.18 11.62
C ALA A 130 4.31 5.08 11.69
N LYS A 131 4.16 6.03 10.75
CA LYS A 131 2.94 6.85 10.63
C LYS A 131 1.73 6.01 10.23
N VAL A 132 1.87 5.11 9.25
CA VAL A 132 0.81 4.14 8.89
C VAL A 132 0.38 3.33 10.11
N ALA A 133 1.32 2.69 10.80
CA ALA A 133 1.04 1.87 11.97
C ALA A 133 0.35 2.67 13.09
N ARG A 134 0.77 3.92 13.33
CA ARG A 134 0.13 4.82 14.32
C ARG A 134 -1.30 5.16 13.94
N VAL A 135 -1.56 5.48 12.67
CA VAL A 135 -2.92 5.77 12.19
C VAL A 135 -3.79 4.52 12.30
N LEU A 136 -3.28 3.36 11.89
CA LEU A 136 -3.97 2.08 12.02
C LEU A 136 -4.43 1.85 13.46
N ARG A 137 -3.53 1.94 14.45
CA ARG A 137 -3.89 1.81 15.88
C ARG A 137 -5.01 2.74 16.35
N ALA A 138 -5.22 3.89 15.71
CA ALA A 138 -6.27 4.84 16.06
C ALA A 138 -7.60 4.59 15.31
N VAL A 139 -7.58 3.77 14.26
CA VAL A 139 -8.75 3.51 13.40
C VAL A 139 -9.27 2.08 13.47
N VAL A 140 -8.44 1.11 13.87
CA VAL A 140 -8.86 -0.25 14.22
C VAL A 140 -9.55 -0.24 15.58
#